data_AF-A0A1F3EU18-F1
#
_entry.id   AF-A0A1F3EU18-F1
#
_cell.length_a   1.000
_cell.length_b   1.000
_cell.length_c   1.000
_cell.angle_alpha   90.00
_cell.angle_beta   90.00
_cell.angle_gamma   90.00
#
_symmetry.space_group_name_H-M   'P 1'
#
loop_
_entity.id
_entity.type
_entity.pdbx_description
1 polymer ?
#
loop_
_entity_poly.entity_id
_entity_poly.type
_entity_poly.pdbx_seq_one_letter_code
_entity_poly.pdbx_strand_id
1 'polypeptide(L)'
;MTLGVKHIFSLFFILHSFLSFTQNYSIYDSINKMPDSKTKSIQSLVEYINENADSDIEKARGIYYWIANNIKYDLRSFVRDKKSNFEPEDVFNKRKAVCAGYSNLYSYMCSLLKIRCELISGYTYGSVYNIGQQLCESNHAWNAIYVDSKWRLIDVTWGSGYVKKNFFIRHFHKRFESKYFDVPPHFFVFNHLPEIPMWQLLNYPLALKTFALSDVNIDKYLEKKKSEYYNFNDTIQQFYSKDIYDAVIDFGNKAIRFNPNNKTPLAYAKLSIVEQNIKNKINSQLYNIVVLDSIIALTESSIELLIRARSSRKSVIETIENYLDYGNNVLSELNFIRAKYYAKTISDGNVLSSDSLKFVMKKITKSAVKTLDFYKKIDNHETLIKKEEELCVIILNLYDQLFYNFEIEEDIKTKRTIKKMATSLISFGKKYISEECSCNQKIQLLERLK
;
A
#
# COMPACT_ATOMS: atom_id res chain seq x y z
N MET A 1 -51.82 44.95 -48.02
CA MET A 1 -52.70 43.78 -48.02
C MET A 1 -52.05 42.72 -48.90
N THR A 2 -51.76 41.49 -48.51
CA THR A 2 -51.92 40.69 -47.29
C THR A 2 -51.11 39.42 -47.64
N LEU A 3 -49.91 39.22 -47.08
CA LEU A 3 -49.67 38.35 -45.93
C LEU A 3 -50.39 37.00 -46.00
N GLY A 4 -49.59 35.92 -46.11
CA GLY A 4 -49.90 34.67 -45.42
C GLY A 4 -49.82 33.40 -46.27
N VAL A 5 -48.61 32.85 -46.50
CA VAL A 5 -48.33 31.39 -46.46
C VAL A 5 -46.81 31.15 -46.26
N LYS A 6 -46.21 31.64 -45.16
CA LYS A 6 -44.80 31.29 -44.82
C LYS A 6 -44.54 30.87 -43.37
N HIS A 7 -45.58 30.67 -42.54
CA HIS A 7 -45.40 30.39 -41.11
C HIS A 7 -45.87 29.02 -40.61
N ILE A 8 -46.25 28.07 -41.48
CA ILE A 8 -46.73 26.75 -41.00
C ILE A 8 -45.62 25.69 -40.95
N PHE A 9 -44.50 25.85 -41.67
CA PHE A 9 -43.39 24.88 -41.62
C PHE A 9 -42.32 25.16 -40.55
N SER A 10 -42.32 26.34 -39.91
CA SER A 10 -41.38 26.65 -38.80
C SER A 10 -41.91 26.27 -37.41
N LEU A 11 -43.18 25.85 -37.28
CA LEU A 11 -43.75 25.45 -35.99
C LEU A 11 -43.64 23.94 -35.70
N PHE A 12 -43.31 23.12 -36.70
CA PHE A 12 -43.10 21.66 -36.51
C PHE A 12 -41.65 21.28 -36.16
N PHE A 13 -40.68 22.18 -36.33
CA PHE A 13 -39.25 21.93 -36.04
C PHE A 13 -38.76 22.55 -34.73
N ILE A 14 -39.61 23.26 -33.98
CA ILE A 14 -39.24 23.94 -32.73
C ILE A 14 -39.77 23.18 -31.48
N LEU A 15 -40.52 22.08 -31.67
CA LEU A 15 -41.10 21.27 -30.59
C LEU A 15 -40.36 19.95 -30.29
N HIS A 16 -39.21 19.69 -30.93
CA HIS A 16 -38.37 18.50 -30.65
C HIS A 16 -37.03 18.79 -29.96
N SER A 17 -36.77 20.04 -29.57
CA SER A 17 -35.51 20.47 -28.95
C SER A 17 -35.63 20.94 -27.50
N PHE A 18 -36.72 20.60 -26.83
CA PHE A 18 -36.87 20.73 -25.39
C PHE A 18 -37.27 19.40 -24.73
N LEU A 19 -36.57 18.32 -25.08
CA LEU A 19 -36.27 17.31 -24.07
C LEU A 19 -35.22 17.94 -23.17
N SER A 20 -35.69 18.73 -22.21
CA SER A 20 -34.93 18.98 -20.99
C SER A 20 -34.37 17.63 -20.53
N PHE A 21 -33.05 17.53 -20.42
CA PHE A 21 -32.37 16.46 -19.70
C PHE A 21 -32.79 16.55 -18.22
N THR A 22 -34.04 16.23 -17.93
CA THR A 22 -34.44 15.77 -16.61
C THR A 22 -33.84 14.38 -16.53
N GLN A 23 -32.69 14.26 -15.87
CA GLN A 23 -32.27 12.95 -15.38
C GLN A 23 -33.29 12.59 -14.30
N ASN A 24 -34.40 11.99 -14.73
CA ASN A 24 -35.36 11.39 -13.82
C ASN A 24 -34.67 10.16 -13.22
N TYR A 25 -34.03 10.33 -12.08
CA TYR A 25 -33.36 9.25 -11.38
C TYR A 25 -34.42 8.42 -10.66
N SER A 26 -35.15 7.59 -11.39
CA SER A 26 -36.13 6.62 -10.85
C SER A 26 -35.57 5.86 -9.64
N ILE A 27 -34.28 5.53 -9.68
CA ILE A 27 -33.57 4.87 -8.60
C ILE A 27 -33.56 5.63 -7.27
N TYR A 28 -33.57 6.97 -7.27
CA TYR A 28 -33.66 7.76 -6.04
C TYR A 28 -35.02 7.58 -5.37
N ASP A 29 -36.10 7.58 -6.15
CA ASP A 29 -37.44 7.34 -5.64
C ASP A 29 -37.57 5.92 -5.08
N SER A 30 -37.02 4.92 -5.79
CA SER A 30 -36.99 3.54 -5.33
C SER A 30 -36.25 3.41 -3.99
N ILE A 31 -35.11 4.08 -3.83
CA ILE A 31 -34.34 4.06 -2.57
C ILE A 31 -35.07 4.79 -1.44
N ASN A 32 -35.74 5.91 -1.71
CA ASN A 32 -36.52 6.64 -0.71
C ASN A 32 -37.74 5.84 -0.22
N LYS A 33 -38.29 4.96 -1.07
CA LYS A 33 -39.40 4.06 -0.73
C LYS A 33 -38.95 2.69 -0.20
N MET A 34 -37.64 2.48 -0.07
CA MET A 34 -37.10 1.18 0.34
C MET A 34 -37.55 0.80 1.76
N PRO A 35 -38.07 -0.41 1.98
CA PRO A 35 -38.44 -0.87 3.31
C PRO A 35 -37.23 -0.98 4.25
N ASP A 36 -37.40 -0.64 5.53
CA ASP A 36 -36.35 -0.71 6.55
C ASP A 36 -35.68 -2.09 6.63
N SER A 37 -36.43 -3.18 6.35
CA SER A 37 -35.92 -4.55 6.33
C SER A 37 -34.77 -4.74 5.34
N LYS A 38 -34.77 -4.01 4.21
CA LYS A 38 -33.70 -4.08 3.20
C LYS A 38 -32.42 -3.37 3.66
N THR A 39 -32.48 -2.53 4.70
CA THR A 39 -31.32 -1.82 5.26
C THR A 39 -30.62 -2.58 6.41
N LYS A 40 -31.03 -3.82 6.68
CA LYS A 40 -30.49 -4.64 7.79
C LYS A 40 -29.15 -5.30 7.46
N SER A 41 -28.84 -5.49 6.19
CA SER A 41 -27.54 -6.00 5.73
C SER A 41 -27.13 -5.29 4.44
N ILE A 42 -25.82 -5.30 4.13
CA ILE A 42 -25.33 -4.80 2.85
C ILE A 42 -25.93 -5.61 1.70
N GLN A 43 -26.01 -6.93 1.86
CA GLN A 43 -26.54 -7.84 0.84
C GLN A 43 -27.98 -7.50 0.46
N SER A 44 -28.88 -7.40 1.46
CA SER A 44 -30.30 -7.07 1.22
C SER A 44 -30.51 -5.71 0.58
N LEU A 45 -29.65 -4.73 0.90
CA LEU A 45 -29.68 -3.40 0.32
C LEU A 45 -29.27 -3.43 -1.15
N VAL A 46 -28.18 -4.14 -1.44
CA VAL A 46 -27.65 -4.28 -2.80
C VAL A 46 -28.62 -5.04 -3.70
N GLU A 47 -29.27 -6.10 -3.20
CA GLU A 47 -30.33 -6.82 -3.91
C GLU A 47 -31.50 -5.91 -4.27
N TYR A 48 -31.97 -5.10 -3.32
CA TYR A 48 -33.03 -4.14 -3.58
C TYR A 48 -32.63 -3.10 -4.65
N ILE A 49 -31.40 -2.59 -4.61
CA ILE A 49 -30.89 -1.68 -5.65
C ILE A 49 -30.87 -2.38 -7.01
N ASN A 50 -30.43 -3.64 -7.07
CA ASN A 50 -30.37 -4.41 -8.32
C ASN A 50 -31.75 -4.68 -8.93
N GLU A 51 -32.76 -4.96 -8.10
CA GLU A 51 -34.14 -5.20 -8.53
C GLU A 51 -34.83 -3.93 -9.08
N ASN A 52 -34.35 -2.74 -8.71
CA ASN A 52 -35.02 -1.46 -8.99
C ASN A 52 -34.20 -0.53 -9.91
N ALA A 53 -33.10 -1.01 -10.49
CA ALA A 53 -32.24 -0.26 -11.41
C ALA A 53 -32.21 -0.92 -12.78
N ASP A 54 -32.36 -0.13 -13.84
CA ASP A 54 -32.46 -0.66 -15.22
C ASP A 54 -31.09 -0.87 -15.87
N SER A 55 -30.02 -0.39 -15.24
CA SER A 55 -28.66 -0.45 -15.78
C SER A 55 -27.59 -0.43 -14.68
N ASP A 56 -26.36 -0.82 -15.04
CA ASP A 56 -25.24 -0.79 -14.08
C ASP A 56 -24.89 0.63 -13.63
N ILE A 57 -25.11 1.64 -14.47
CA ILE A 57 -24.91 3.04 -14.05
C ILE A 57 -25.96 3.48 -13.03
N GLU A 58 -27.20 2.99 -13.15
CA GLU A 58 -28.24 3.24 -12.15
C GLU A 58 -28.00 2.48 -10.86
N LYS A 59 -27.54 1.24 -10.92
CA LYS A 59 -27.08 0.48 -9.75
C LYS A 59 -25.99 1.24 -8.99
N ALA A 60 -24.94 1.65 -9.71
CA ALA A 60 -23.85 2.44 -9.15
C ALA A 60 -24.34 3.77 -8.54
N ARG A 61 -25.31 4.42 -9.18
CA ARG A 61 -25.93 5.66 -8.71
C ARG A 61 -26.80 5.43 -7.47
N GLY A 62 -27.49 4.30 -7.40
CA GLY A 62 -28.28 3.89 -6.24
C GLY A 62 -27.40 3.67 -5.01
N ILE A 63 -26.28 2.95 -5.18
CA ILE A 63 -25.27 2.77 -4.12
C ILE A 63 -24.78 4.15 -3.64
N TYR A 64 -24.40 5.02 -4.57
CA TYR A 64 -23.91 6.37 -4.26
C TYR A 64 -24.93 7.17 -3.45
N TYR A 65 -26.18 7.19 -3.91
CA TYR A 65 -27.27 7.92 -3.27
C TYR A 65 -27.54 7.42 -1.87
N TRP A 66 -27.62 6.10 -1.69
CA TRP A 66 -27.87 5.52 -0.38
C TRP A 66 -26.74 5.85 0.59
N ILE A 67 -25.47 5.64 0.21
CA ILE A 67 -24.34 5.90 1.10
C ILE A 67 -24.28 7.39 1.47
N ALA A 68 -24.37 8.30 0.49
CA ALA A 68 -24.29 9.73 0.71
C ALA A 68 -25.40 10.26 1.65
N ASN A 69 -26.57 9.61 1.63
CA ASN A 69 -27.69 9.94 2.51
C ASN A 69 -27.73 9.17 3.82
N ASN A 70 -26.95 8.10 4.02
CA ASN A 70 -27.07 7.27 5.22
C ASN A 70 -25.82 7.21 6.08
N ILE A 71 -24.65 7.54 5.54
CA ILE A 71 -23.40 7.59 6.30
C ILE A 71 -23.11 9.03 6.74
N LYS A 72 -22.65 9.20 7.98
CA LYS A 72 -22.22 10.50 8.54
C LYS A 72 -20.71 10.62 8.50
N TYR A 73 -20.18 11.79 8.15
CA TYR A 73 -18.74 12.02 8.16
C TYR A 73 -18.20 12.07 9.61
N ASP A 74 -17.18 11.28 9.91
CA ASP A 74 -16.53 11.21 11.22
C ASP A 74 -15.50 12.33 11.40
N LEU A 75 -16.00 13.57 11.40
CA LEU A 75 -15.18 14.77 11.52
C LEU A 75 -14.34 14.77 12.80
N ARG A 76 -14.87 14.20 13.90
CA ARG A 76 -14.16 14.14 15.18
C ARG A 76 -12.91 13.27 15.09
N SER A 77 -13.02 12.07 14.52
CA SER A 77 -11.87 11.18 14.33
C SER A 77 -10.88 11.77 13.34
N PHE A 78 -11.37 12.36 12.24
CA PHE A 78 -10.52 13.03 11.26
C PHE A 78 -9.70 14.19 11.85
N VAL A 79 -10.34 15.13 12.56
CA VAL A 79 -9.66 16.31 13.13
C VAL A 79 -8.71 15.93 14.27
N ARG A 80 -9.03 14.88 15.03
CA ARG A 80 -8.18 14.40 16.14
C ARG A 80 -7.16 13.35 15.68
N ASP A 81 -7.10 13.07 14.38
CA ASP A 81 -6.25 12.06 13.76
C ASP A 81 -6.34 10.69 14.46
N LYS A 82 -7.58 10.26 14.75
CA LYS A 82 -7.90 8.97 15.36
C LYS A 82 -8.40 7.98 14.31
N LYS A 83 -8.24 6.68 14.59
CA LYS A 83 -8.83 5.61 13.78
C LYS A 83 -10.35 5.81 13.64
N SER A 84 -10.85 5.64 12.43
CA SER A 84 -12.29 5.66 12.11
C SER A 84 -12.67 4.34 11.45
N ASN A 85 -13.98 4.11 11.26
CA ASN A 85 -14.46 2.88 10.62
C ASN A 85 -14.01 2.84 9.16
N PHE A 86 -13.46 1.70 8.76
CA PHE A 86 -12.92 1.46 7.43
C PHE A 86 -13.54 0.21 6.79
N GLU A 87 -13.79 -0.84 7.58
CA GLU A 87 -14.43 -2.07 7.11
C GLU A 87 -15.88 -1.82 6.65
N PRO A 88 -16.30 -2.29 5.45
CA PRO A 88 -17.64 -2.03 4.91
C PRO A 88 -18.78 -2.33 5.88
N GLU A 89 -18.75 -3.48 6.56
CA GLU A 89 -19.79 -3.87 7.53
C GLU A 89 -19.83 -2.93 8.75
N ASP A 90 -18.68 -2.48 9.22
CA ASP A 90 -18.61 -1.52 10.32
C ASP A 90 -19.14 -0.14 9.92
N VAL A 91 -18.75 0.33 8.73
CA VAL A 91 -19.24 1.61 8.18
C VAL A 91 -20.75 1.55 7.98
N PHE A 92 -21.24 0.46 7.42
CA PHE A 92 -22.66 0.18 7.29
C PHE A 92 -23.31 0.23 8.66
N ASN A 93 -23.01 -0.68 9.57
CA ASN A 93 -23.72 -0.81 10.86
C ASN A 93 -23.64 0.45 11.73
N LYS A 94 -22.47 1.11 11.79
CA LYS A 94 -22.27 2.32 12.60
C LYS A 94 -22.73 3.60 11.89
N ARG A 95 -23.06 3.51 10.60
CA ARG A 95 -23.51 4.63 9.74
C ARG A 95 -22.59 5.85 9.80
N LYS A 96 -21.27 5.63 9.93
CA LYS A 96 -20.30 6.69 10.20
C LYS A 96 -18.87 6.31 9.78
N ALA A 97 -18.19 7.16 9.03
CA ALA A 97 -16.81 6.93 8.58
C ALA A 97 -16.10 8.22 8.12
N VAL A 98 -14.81 8.12 7.80
CA VAL A 98 -14.08 9.11 6.97
C VAL A 98 -14.00 8.64 5.51
N CYS A 99 -13.39 9.43 4.62
CA CYS A 99 -13.35 9.17 3.17
C CYS A 99 -12.97 7.74 2.75
N ALA A 100 -11.98 7.13 3.42
CA ALA A 100 -11.60 5.75 3.15
C ALA A 100 -12.75 4.75 3.41
N GLY A 101 -13.50 4.90 4.50
CA GLY A 101 -14.63 4.02 4.81
C GLY A 101 -15.84 4.22 3.87
N TYR A 102 -16.09 5.45 3.40
CA TYR A 102 -17.08 5.69 2.33
C TYR A 102 -16.69 4.97 1.05
N SER A 103 -15.44 5.13 0.62
CA SER A 103 -14.94 4.60 -0.64
C SER A 103 -14.84 3.07 -0.63
N ASN A 104 -14.51 2.48 0.52
CA ASN A 104 -14.54 1.03 0.72
C ASN A 104 -15.96 0.46 0.67
N LEU A 105 -16.90 1.07 1.38
CA LEU A 105 -18.29 0.61 1.37
C LEU A 105 -18.87 0.68 -0.05
N TYR A 106 -18.58 1.76 -0.77
CA TYR A 106 -18.98 1.91 -2.17
C TYR A 106 -18.39 0.81 -3.06
N SER A 107 -17.07 0.58 -2.95
CA SER A 107 -16.37 -0.46 -3.71
C SER A 107 -16.91 -1.86 -3.41
N TYR A 108 -17.15 -2.17 -2.13
CA TYR A 108 -17.72 -3.45 -1.70
C TYR A 108 -19.14 -3.67 -2.23
N MET A 109 -20.00 -2.65 -2.18
CA MET A 109 -21.33 -2.76 -2.77
C MET A 109 -21.29 -2.91 -4.29
N CYS A 110 -20.35 -2.25 -4.98
CA CYS A 110 -20.13 -2.43 -6.41
C CYS A 110 -19.68 -3.86 -6.74
N SER A 111 -18.79 -4.46 -5.94
CA SER A 111 -18.31 -5.82 -6.17
C SER A 111 -19.42 -6.86 -6.05
N LEU A 112 -20.35 -6.69 -5.11
CA LEU A 112 -21.56 -7.52 -4.98
C LEU A 112 -22.47 -7.44 -6.23
N LEU A 113 -22.44 -6.33 -6.96
CA LEU A 113 -23.14 -6.14 -8.24
C LEU A 113 -22.28 -6.45 -9.46
N LYS A 114 -21.06 -6.96 -9.27
CA LYS A 114 -20.07 -7.21 -10.34
C LYS A 114 -19.73 -5.96 -11.16
N ILE A 115 -19.91 -4.77 -10.57
CA ILE A 115 -19.49 -3.50 -11.16
C ILE A 115 -18.01 -3.32 -10.82
N ARG A 116 -17.16 -3.25 -11.86
CA ARG A 116 -15.75 -2.98 -11.67
C ARG A 116 -15.58 -1.59 -11.06
N CYS A 117 -15.01 -1.55 -9.85
CA CYS A 117 -14.81 -0.35 -9.08
C CYS A 117 -13.40 -0.34 -8.51
N GLU A 118 -12.72 0.79 -8.68
CA GLU A 118 -11.41 1.02 -8.09
C GLU A 118 -11.49 2.03 -6.97
N LEU A 119 -10.77 1.73 -5.89
CA LEU A 119 -10.51 2.69 -4.83
C LEU A 119 -9.26 3.47 -5.18
N ILE A 120 -9.40 4.78 -5.23
CA ILE A 120 -8.32 5.70 -5.59
C ILE A 120 -7.95 6.52 -4.37
N SER A 121 -6.70 6.42 -3.96
CA SER A 121 -6.08 7.32 -2.98
C SER A 121 -5.45 8.51 -3.69
N GLY A 122 -5.47 9.67 -3.03
CA GLY A 122 -4.80 10.85 -3.55
C GLY A 122 -4.90 12.07 -2.65
N TYR A 123 -4.81 13.22 -3.31
CA TYR A 123 -4.61 14.51 -2.70
C TYR A 123 -5.78 15.42 -3.03
N THR A 124 -6.23 16.14 -2.00
CA THR A 124 -7.18 17.24 -2.12
C THR A 124 -6.62 18.47 -1.39
N TYR A 125 -6.90 19.65 -1.92
CA TYR A 125 -6.75 20.90 -1.18
C TYR A 125 -8.11 21.33 -0.63
N GLY A 126 -8.15 21.87 0.59
CA GLY A 126 -9.41 22.20 1.25
C GLY A 126 -9.28 22.49 2.75
N SER A 127 -10.25 22.04 3.55
CA SER A 127 -10.42 22.45 4.95
C SER A 127 -9.28 22.06 5.92
N VAL A 128 -8.37 21.17 5.49
CA VAL A 128 -7.25 20.64 6.29
C VAL A 128 -5.90 20.86 5.63
N TYR A 129 -5.80 20.73 4.31
CA TYR A 129 -4.56 20.96 3.56
C TYR A 129 -4.69 22.21 2.70
N ASN A 130 -3.74 23.13 2.87
CA ASN A 130 -3.75 24.40 2.15
C ASN A 130 -2.89 24.31 0.88
N ILE A 131 -3.27 25.09 -0.13
CA ILE A 131 -2.45 25.33 -1.31
C ILE A 131 -1.04 25.77 -0.88
N GLY A 132 -0.01 25.18 -1.49
CA GLY A 132 1.39 25.42 -1.13
C GLY A 132 1.95 24.52 -0.03
N GLN A 133 1.12 23.76 0.69
CA GLN A 133 1.61 22.71 1.59
C GLN A 133 2.19 21.54 0.77
N GLN A 134 3.33 21.02 1.22
CA GLN A 134 3.94 19.84 0.63
C GLN A 134 3.05 18.61 0.90
N LEU A 135 2.65 17.92 -0.18
CA LEU A 135 1.86 16.70 -0.12
C LEU A 135 2.82 15.51 0.05
N CYS A 136 3.08 15.10 1.29
CA CYS A 136 3.96 13.96 1.60
C CYS A 136 3.18 12.64 1.76
N GLU A 137 1.86 12.72 1.85
CA GLU A 137 0.95 11.59 2.05
C GLU A 137 -0.40 11.88 1.40
N SER A 138 -1.10 10.84 0.95
CA SER A 138 -2.49 10.97 0.49
C SER A 138 -3.41 11.34 1.65
N ASN A 139 -4.31 12.28 1.40
CA ASN A 139 -5.21 12.83 2.40
C ASN A 139 -6.70 12.55 2.11
N HIS A 140 -6.99 11.90 0.99
CA HIS A 140 -8.34 11.60 0.57
C HIS A 140 -8.42 10.29 -0.23
N ALA A 141 -9.61 9.73 -0.29
CA ALA A 141 -9.92 8.53 -1.05
C ALA A 141 -11.30 8.66 -1.69
N TRP A 142 -11.43 8.15 -2.92
CA TRP A 142 -12.65 8.15 -3.73
C TRP A 142 -12.66 6.91 -4.64
N ASN A 143 -13.61 6.84 -5.58
CA ASN A 143 -13.74 5.70 -6.48
C ASN A 143 -13.75 6.07 -7.97
N ALA A 144 -13.38 5.10 -8.81
CA ALA A 144 -13.71 5.11 -10.24
C ALA A 144 -14.40 3.80 -10.61
N ILE A 145 -15.48 3.86 -11.39
CA ILE A 145 -16.18 2.68 -11.89
C ILE A 145 -16.02 2.55 -13.41
N TYR A 146 -16.00 1.32 -13.92
CA TYR A 146 -16.00 1.06 -15.36
C TYR A 146 -17.39 0.58 -15.79
N VAL A 147 -18.15 1.47 -16.43
CA VAL A 147 -19.54 1.24 -16.87
C VAL A 147 -19.75 1.89 -18.23
N ASP A 148 -20.47 1.21 -19.12
CA ASP A 148 -20.69 1.63 -20.51
C ASP A 148 -19.37 1.87 -21.28
N SER A 149 -18.43 0.94 -21.12
CA SER A 149 -17.09 0.99 -21.75
C SER A 149 -16.23 2.20 -21.38
N LYS A 150 -16.54 2.92 -20.30
CA LYS A 150 -15.74 4.06 -19.83
C LYS A 150 -15.58 4.09 -18.31
N TRP A 151 -14.43 4.62 -17.89
CA TRP A 151 -14.16 4.94 -16.49
C TRP A 151 -14.86 6.23 -16.08
N ARG A 152 -15.43 6.24 -14.87
CA ARG A 152 -16.25 7.34 -14.33
C ARG A 152 -15.85 7.63 -12.89
N LEU A 153 -15.58 8.90 -12.56
CA LEU A 153 -15.09 9.33 -11.24
C LEU A 153 -16.25 9.62 -10.30
N ILE A 154 -16.13 9.15 -9.06
CA ILE A 154 -17.17 9.24 -8.03
C ILE A 154 -16.53 9.57 -6.68
N ASP A 155 -17.03 10.61 -6.02
CA ASP A 155 -16.73 10.88 -4.61
C ASP A 155 -18.00 10.91 -3.77
N VAL A 156 -18.27 9.79 -3.11
CA VAL A 156 -19.42 9.63 -2.21
C VAL A 156 -19.28 10.47 -0.94
N THR A 157 -18.05 10.73 -0.50
CA THR A 157 -17.76 11.53 0.69
C THR A 157 -18.19 12.98 0.46
N TRP A 158 -17.75 13.59 -0.64
CA TRP A 158 -18.14 14.96 -0.99
C TRP A 158 -19.59 15.02 -1.51
N GLY A 159 -20.10 13.91 -2.03
CA GLY A 159 -21.52 13.70 -2.30
C GLY A 159 -22.42 13.75 -1.07
N SER A 160 -21.90 13.43 0.11
CA SER A 160 -22.67 13.39 1.37
C SER A 160 -22.80 14.75 2.07
N GLY A 161 -21.97 15.72 1.69
CA GLY A 161 -21.93 17.04 2.31
C GLY A 161 -20.55 17.66 2.33
N TYR A 162 -20.38 18.69 3.16
CA TYR A 162 -19.12 19.45 3.24
C TYR A 162 -18.79 19.88 4.67
N VAL A 163 -17.51 20.13 4.92
CA VAL A 163 -17.04 20.65 6.21
C VAL A 163 -16.95 22.18 6.12
N LYS A 164 -17.69 22.87 6.99
CA LYS A 164 -17.57 24.32 7.17
C LYS A 164 -16.78 24.61 8.44
N LYS A 165 -15.81 25.51 8.33
CA LYS A 165 -15.08 26.05 9.49
C LYS A 165 -15.75 27.35 9.92
N ASN A 166 -16.28 27.37 11.14
CA ASN A 166 -16.77 28.59 11.78
C ASN A 166 -15.86 28.87 12.98
N PHE A 167 -15.11 29.97 12.93
CA PHE A 167 -14.06 30.28 13.92
C PHE A 167 -13.06 29.11 14.09
N PHE A 168 -12.88 28.60 15.32
CA PHE A 168 -12.00 27.49 15.66
C PHE A 168 -12.67 26.11 15.55
N ILE A 169 -13.98 26.04 15.22
CA ILE A 169 -14.74 24.81 15.22
C ILE A 169 -15.11 24.41 13.78
N ARG A 170 -14.86 23.13 13.44
CA ARG A 170 -15.28 22.54 12.17
C ARG A 170 -16.58 21.78 12.39
N HIS A 171 -17.54 21.96 11.48
CA HIS A 171 -18.81 21.24 11.47
C HIS A 171 -19.04 20.60 10.10
N PHE A 172 -19.50 19.36 10.11
CA PHE A 172 -19.94 18.68 8.89
C PHE A 172 -21.40 19.01 8.63
N HIS A 173 -21.68 19.58 7.46
CA HIS A 173 -23.02 19.86 6.97
C HIS A 173 -23.41 18.78 5.98
N LYS A 174 -24.31 17.89 6.41
CA LYS A 174 -24.88 16.87 5.53
C LYS A 174 -25.75 17.54 4.49
N ARG A 175 -25.43 17.32 3.22
CA ARG A 175 -26.17 17.82 2.08
C ARG A 175 -25.81 16.95 0.88
N PHE A 176 -26.80 16.24 0.37
CA PHE A 176 -26.62 15.40 -0.81
C PHE A 176 -26.27 16.27 -2.03
N GLU A 177 -25.25 15.87 -2.78
CA GLU A 177 -24.70 16.60 -3.92
C GLU A 177 -24.45 15.66 -5.10
N SER A 178 -25.45 15.44 -5.95
CA SER A 178 -25.37 14.51 -7.10
C SER A 178 -24.24 14.80 -8.08
N LYS A 179 -23.71 16.03 -8.10
CA LYS A 179 -22.60 16.45 -8.96
C LYS A 179 -21.28 15.70 -8.72
N TYR A 180 -21.13 14.98 -7.60
CA TYR A 180 -19.94 14.15 -7.33
C TYR A 180 -20.09 12.69 -7.80
N PHE A 181 -21.12 12.40 -8.59
CA PHE A 181 -21.30 11.14 -9.30
C PHE A 181 -21.06 11.35 -10.79
N ASP A 182 -20.23 10.51 -11.42
CA ASP A 182 -19.88 10.59 -12.85
C ASP A 182 -19.28 11.95 -13.23
N VAL A 183 -18.34 12.45 -12.41
CA VAL A 183 -17.74 13.77 -12.60
C VAL A 183 -16.82 13.76 -13.83
N PRO A 184 -16.93 14.71 -14.76
CA PRO A 184 -16.01 14.79 -15.88
C PRO A 184 -14.56 14.96 -15.38
N PRO A 185 -13.60 14.16 -15.87
CA PRO A 185 -12.19 14.19 -15.45
C PRO A 185 -11.55 15.59 -15.41
N HIS A 186 -11.87 16.42 -16.41
CA HIS A 186 -11.37 17.79 -16.51
C HIS A 186 -11.72 18.65 -15.29
N PHE A 187 -12.93 18.50 -14.73
CA PHE A 187 -13.35 19.23 -13.53
C PHE A 187 -12.86 18.58 -12.24
N PHE A 188 -12.72 17.26 -12.23
CA PHE A 188 -12.34 16.52 -11.03
C PHE A 188 -10.93 16.87 -10.56
N VAL A 189 -9.99 17.08 -11.49
CA VAL A 189 -8.58 17.40 -11.16
C VAL A 189 -8.34 18.77 -10.54
N PHE A 190 -9.34 19.66 -10.51
CA PHE A 190 -9.22 20.95 -9.81
C PHE A 190 -9.09 20.77 -8.30
N ASN A 191 -9.67 19.71 -7.76
CA ASN A 191 -9.66 19.46 -6.33
C ASN A 191 -9.30 18.02 -5.93
N HIS A 192 -9.17 17.10 -6.89
CA HIS A 192 -8.74 15.72 -6.66
C HIS A 192 -7.58 15.31 -7.57
N LEU A 193 -6.40 15.09 -6.98
CA LEU A 193 -5.25 14.57 -7.69
C LEU A 193 -4.89 13.17 -7.19
N PRO A 194 -5.04 12.10 -8.00
CA PRO A 194 -4.69 10.74 -7.58
C PRO A 194 -3.18 10.57 -7.37
N GLU A 195 -2.80 9.55 -6.59
CA GLU A 195 -1.39 9.15 -6.45
C GLU A 195 -0.74 8.73 -7.77
N ILE A 196 -1.54 8.26 -8.73
CA ILE A 196 -1.07 7.80 -10.04
C ILE A 196 -1.80 8.52 -11.18
N PRO A 197 -1.08 9.06 -12.17
CA PRO A 197 -1.66 9.82 -13.29
C PRO A 197 -2.78 9.12 -14.07
N MET A 198 -2.76 7.79 -14.23
CA MET A 198 -3.79 7.04 -14.96
C MET A 198 -5.20 7.25 -14.44
N TRP A 199 -5.33 7.45 -13.12
CA TRP A 199 -6.61 7.66 -12.47
C TRP A 199 -7.13 9.10 -12.58
N GLN A 200 -6.38 10.00 -13.23
CA GLN A 200 -6.93 11.30 -13.63
C GLN A 200 -7.91 11.15 -14.79
N LEU A 201 -7.83 10.05 -15.56
CA LEU A 201 -8.62 9.83 -16.77
C LEU A 201 -8.48 10.96 -17.81
N LEU A 202 -7.27 11.52 -17.89
CA LEU A 202 -6.90 12.60 -18.80
C LEU A 202 -5.76 12.14 -19.71
N ASN A 203 -5.85 12.48 -21.00
CA ASN A 203 -4.77 12.25 -21.96
C ASN A 203 -3.59 13.21 -21.79
N TYR A 204 -3.78 14.28 -21.02
CA TYR A 204 -2.76 15.26 -20.65
C TYR A 204 -2.88 15.48 -19.14
N PRO A 205 -2.33 14.57 -18.32
CA PRO A 205 -2.53 14.60 -16.87
C PRO A 205 -1.94 15.88 -16.27
N LEU A 206 -2.63 16.39 -15.26
CA LEU A 206 -2.19 17.51 -14.43
C LEU A 206 -0.95 17.11 -13.63
N ALA A 207 0.09 17.93 -13.71
CA ALA A 207 1.29 17.74 -12.92
C ALA A 207 1.06 18.13 -11.45
N LEU A 208 1.68 17.39 -10.53
CA LEU A 208 1.63 17.66 -9.08
C LEU A 208 1.96 19.11 -8.72
N LYS A 209 2.98 19.69 -9.36
CA LYS A 209 3.38 21.10 -9.12
C LYS A 209 2.30 22.10 -9.52
N THR A 210 1.53 21.79 -10.56
CA THR A 210 0.44 22.66 -11.03
C THR A 210 -0.79 22.52 -10.15
N PHE A 211 -1.07 21.32 -9.63
CA PHE A 211 -2.17 21.10 -8.68
C PHE A 211 -2.04 21.96 -7.42
N ALA A 212 -0.81 22.27 -7.00
CA ALA A 212 -0.52 23.18 -5.89
C ALA A 212 -0.67 24.68 -6.22
N LEU A 213 -1.26 25.03 -7.37
CA LEU A 213 -1.50 26.41 -7.81
C LEU A 213 -3.01 26.73 -7.77
N SER A 214 -3.38 27.94 -8.21
CA SER A 214 -4.78 28.37 -8.33
C SER A 214 -5.51 27.69 -9.50
N ASP A 215 -6.83 27.64 -9.42
CA ASP A 215 -7.73 27.14 -10.47
C ASP A 215 -7.43 27.73 -11.85
N VAL A 216 -7.15 29.03 -11.93
CA VAL A 216 -6.78 29.72 -13.18
C VAL A 216 -5.49 29.14 -13.80
N ASN A 217 -4.53 28.74 -12.98
CA ASN A 217 -3.29 28.13 -13.46
C ASN A 217 -3.49 26.66 -13.87
N ILE A 218 -4.35 25.93 -13.17
CA ILE A 218 -4.76 24.57 -13.53
C ILE A 218 -5.45 24.60 -14.90
N ASP A 219 -6.43 25.48 -15.07
CA ASP A 219 -7.19 25.62 -16.31
C ASP A 219 -6.28 25.93 -17.51
N LYS A 220 -5.43 26.96 -17.38
CA LYS A 220 -4.41 27.31 -18.39
C LYS A 220 -3.44 26.17 -18.69
N TYR A 221 -3.14 25.30 -17.73
CA TYR A 221 -2.27 24.15 -17.95
C TYR A 221 -2.96 23.08 -18.79
N LEU A 222 -4.23 22.79 -18.48
CA LEU A 222 -5.04 21.80 -19.17
C LEU A 222 -5.35 22.24 -20.62
N GLU A 223 -5.70 23.51 -20.83
CA GLU A 223 -5.94 24.08 -22.17
C GLU A 223 -4.71 23.97 -23.08
N LYS A 224 -3.54 24.30 -22.53
CA LYS A 224 -2.27 24.29 -23.26
C LYS A 224 -1.71 22.89 -23.51
N LYS A 225 -2.33 21.85 -22.94
CA LYS A 225 -1.87 20.44 -23.06
C LYS A 225 -0.36 20.31 -22.79
N LYS A 226 0.10 20.91 -21.69
CA LYS A 226 1.54 21.05 -21.39
C LYS A 226 2.24 19.73 -21.05
N SER A 227 1.50 18.71 -20.61
CA SER A 227 2.07 17.38 -20.38
C SER A 227 2.22 16.61 -21.69
N GLU A 228 3.06 15.58 -21.68
CA GLU A 228 3.12 14.63 -22.79
C GLU A 228 1.78 13.90 -22.93
N TYR A 229 1.43 13.53 -24.16
CA TYR A 229 0.26 12.70 -24.41
C TYR A 229 0.40 11.38 -23.66
N TYR A 230 -0.63 11.03 -22.91
CA TYR A 230 -0.64 9.91 -21.99
C TYR A 230 -1.92 9.12 -22.18
N ASN A 231 -1.86 7.99 -22.89
CA ASN A 231 -3.02 7.13 -23.05
C ASN A 231 -3.33 6.41 -21.73
N PHE A 232 -4.22 7.02 -20.94
CA PHE A 232 -4.61 6.47 -19.65
C PHE A 232 -5.37 5.14 -19.80
N ASN A 233 -6.17 4.97 -20.87
CA ASN A 233 -6.91 3.73 -21.10
C ASN A 233 -5.96 2.56 -21.34
N ASP A 234 -4.96 2.73 -22.22
CA ASP A 234 -3.94 1.70 -22.46
C ASP A 234 -3.16 1.40 -21.18
N THR A 235 -2.81 2.44 -20.41
CA THR A 235 -2.06 2.26 -19.16
C THR A 235 -2.87 1.47 -18.13
N ILE A 236 -4.16 1.76 -18.00
CA ILE A 236 -5.07 1.01 -17.12
C ILE A 236 -5.21 -0.43 -17.61
N GLN A 237 -5.43 -0.66 -18.91
CA GLN A 237 -5.52 -2.01 -19.47
C GLN A 237 -4.25 -2.82 -19.21
N GLN A 238 -3.07 -2.23 -19.44
CA GLN A 238 -1.79 -2.84 -19.14
C GLN A 238 -1.60 -3.12 -17.65
N PHE A 239 -2.10 -2.25 -16.76
CA PHE A 239 -2.04 -2.47 -15.33
C PHE A 239 -2.78 -3.75 -14.93
N TYR A 240 -3.98 -3.99 -15.49
CA TYR A 240 -4.77 -5.19 -15.19
C TYR A 240 -4.34 -6.45 -15.93
N SER A 241 -3.52 -6.34 -16.97
CA SER A 241 -2.94 -7.51 -17.63
C SER A 241 -1.73 -8.07 -16.89
N LYS A 242 -1.23 -7.37 -15.86
CA LYS A 242 -0.08 -7.82 -15.05
C LYS A 242 -0.52 -8.85 -14.02
N ASP A 243 0.43 -9.69 -13.61
CA ASP A 243 0.31 -10.40 -12.35
C ASP A 243 0.17 -9.41 -11.18
N ILE A 244 -0.53 -9.81 -10.13
CA ILE A 244 -0.84 -8.95 -9.00
C ILE A 244 0.40 -8.34 -8.35
N TYR A 245 1.54 -9.06 -8.29
CA TYR A 245 2.76 -8.53 -7.68
C TYR A 245 3.41 -7.46 -8.55
N ASP A 246 3.46 -7.70 -9.87
CA ASP A 246 3.98 -6.73 -10.82
C ASP A 246 3.11 -5.48 -10.87
N ALA A 247 1.78 -5.64 -10.79
CA ALA A 247 0.84 -4.52 -10.70
C ALA A 247 1.08 -3.69 -9.44
N VAL A 248 1.24 -4.32 -8.27
CA VAL A 248 1.46 -3.62 -6.99
C VAL A 248 2.79 -2.84 -6.98
N ILE A 249 3.87 -3.40 -7.54
CA ILE A 249 5.15 -2.67 -7.64
C ILE A 249 5.11 -1.57 -8.69
N ASP A 250 4.49 -1.81 -9.84
CA ASP A 250 4.31 -0.78 -10.86
C ASP A 250 3.47 0.38 -10.31
N PHE A 251 2.43 0.10 -9.51
CA PHE A 251 1.67 1.10 -8.76
C PHE A 251 2.60 1.96 -7.89
N GLY A 252 3.37 1.33 -7.00
CA GLY A 252 4.28 2.03 -6.11
C GLY A 252 5.33 2.88 -6.85
N ASN A 253 5.89 2.34 -7.93
CA ASN A 253 6.89 3.01 -8.76
C ASN A 253 6.30 4.23 -9.48
N LYS A 254 5.09 4.12 -10.04
CA LYS A 254 4.41 5.26 -10.65
C LYS A 254 4.05 6.33 -9.61
N ALA A 255 3.58 5.92 -8.43
CA ALA A 255 3.23 6.83 -7.35
C ALA A 255 4.43 7.66 -6.88
N ILE A 256 5.58 7.02 -6.58
CA ILE A 256 6.77 7.75 -6.14
C ILE A 256 7.39 8.60 -7.26
N ARG A 257 7.28 8.18 -8.53
CA ARG A 257 7.72 8.99 -9.68
C ARG A 257 6.86 10.23 -9.84
N PHE A 258 5.55 10.11 -9.61
CA PHE A 258 4.62 11.23 -9.71
C PHE A 258 4.75 12.20 -8.53
N ASN A 259 4.89 11.66 -7.32
CA ASN A 259 5.14 12.44 -6.11
C ASN A 259 6.32 11.86 -5.29
N PRO A 260 7.55 12.34 -5.52
CA PRO A 260 8.74 11.87 -4.80
C PRO A 260 8.72 12.12 -3.28
N ASN A 261 7.81 12.97 -2.79
CA ASN A 261 7.65 13.21 -1.37
C ASN A 261 6.85 12.09 -0.69
N ASN A 262 5.96 11.42 -1.43
CA ASN A 262 5.14 10.31 -0.93
C ASN A 262 5.82 8.96 -1.17
N LYS A 263 6.55 8.49 -0.15
CA LYS A 263 7.34 7.24 -0.22
C LYS A 263 6.55 6.00 0.19
N THR A 264 5.45 6.18 0.92
CA THR A 264 4.73 5.08 1.56
C THR A 264 4.10 4.10 0.55
N PRO A 265 3.56 4.49 -0.62
CA PRO A 265 2.97 3.52 -1.54
C PRO A 265 3.98 2.49 -2.04
N LEU A 266 5.18 2.92 -2.45
CA LEU A 266 6.23 2.00 -2.90
C LEU A 266 6.78 1.14 -1.75
N ALA A 267 6.93 1.72 -0.56
CA ALA A 267 7.39 0.96 0.60
C ALA A 267 6.41 -0.17 0.96
N TYR A 268 5.11 0.13 1.03
CA TYR A 268 4.08 -0.85 1.35
C TYR A 268 3.93 -1.90 0.24
N ALA A 269 3.99 -1.49 -1.03
CA ALA A 269 4.01 -2.40 -2.17
C ALA A 269 5.15 -3.43 -2.05
N LYS A 270 6.37 -2.98 -1.76
CA LYS A 270 7.53 -3.86 -1.56
C LYS A 270 7.33 -4.83 -0.39
N LEU A 271 6.83 -4.36 0.75
CA LEU A 271 6.61 -5.23 1.91
C LEU A 271 5.49 -6.26 1.69
N SER A 272 4.43 -5.91 0.96
CA SER A 272 3.37 -6.86 0.64
C SER A 272 3.89 -8.06 -0.18
N ILE A 273 4.83 -7.81 -1.08
CA ILE A 273 5.48 -8.86 -1.87
C ILE A 273 6.43 -9.69 -1.02
N VAL A 274 7.16 -9.06 -0.10
CA VAL A 274 7.99 -9.77 0.87
C VAL A 274 7.13 -10.71 1.70
N GLU A 275 6.04 -10.21 2.27
CA GLU A 275 5.10 -11.00 3.08
C GLU A 275 4.56 -12.20 2.29
N GLN A 276 4.17 -11.99 1.05
CA GLN A 276 3.63 -13.06 0.24
C GLN A 276 4.68 -14.11 -0.17
N ASN A 277 5.91 -13.68 -0.50
CA ASN A 277 7.00 -14.63 -0.71
C ASN A 277 7.25 -15.45 0.55
N ILE A 278 7.23 -14.82 1.72
CA ILE A 278 7.38 -15.49 3.01
C ILE A 278 6.29 -16.55 3.20
N LYS A 279 5.02 -16.18 3.04
CA LYS A 279 3.86 -17.11 3.15
C LYS A 279 3.98 -18.29 2.20
N ASN A 280 4.36 -18.05 0.94
CA ASN A 280 4.40 -19.07 -0.09
C ASN A 280 5.59 -20.05 0.05
N LYS A 281 6.66 -19.71 0.79
CA LYS A 281 7.94 -20.45 0.68
C LYS A 281 8.70 -20.71 1.97
N ILE A 282 8.44 -20.01 3.09
CA ILE A 282 9.09 -20.38 4.38
C ILE A 282 8.69 -21.80 4.81
N ASN A 283 7.52 -22.30 4.40
CA ASN A 283 7.10 -23.69 4.64
C ASN A 283 7.75 -24.73 3.71
N SER A 284 8.48 -24.33 2.66
CA SER A 284 9.09 -25.24 1.67
C SER A 284 10.59 -25.53 1.85
N GLN A 285 11.20 -24.99 2.92
CA GLN A 285 12.60 -25.20 3.33
C GLN A 285 13.74 -24.89 2.35
N LEU A 286 13.51 -24.42 1.11
CA LEU A 286 14.61 -24.17 0.16
C LEU A 286 14.39 -22.90 -0.65
N TYR A 287 14.90 -21.77 -0.15
CA TYR A 287 15.28 -20.68 -1.03
C TYR A 287 16.70 -20.93 -1.55
N ASN A 288 16.90 -20.94 -2.87
CA ASN A 288 18.22 -20.66 -3.42
C ASN A 288 18.64 -19.24 -2.97
N ILE A 289 19.92 -19.08 -2.61
CA ILE A 289 20.51 -17.84 -2.13
C ILE A 289 20.18 -16.61 -3.00
N VAL A 290 20.06 -16.77 -4.32
CA VAL A 290 19.74 -15.66 -5.24
C VAL A 290 18.35 -15.05 -4.96
N VAL A 291 17.36 -15.91 -4.71
CA VAL A 291 16.00 -15.46 -4.39
C VAL A 291 15.97 -14.81 -3.01
N LEU A 292 16.67 -15.41 -2.04
CA LEU A 292 16.76 -14.87 -0.69
C LEU A 292 17.41 -13.48 -0.66
N ASP A 293 18.53 -13.30 -1.36
CA ASP A 293 19.20 -12.00 -1.47
C ASP A 293 18.32 -10.96 -2.16
N SER A 294 17.51 -11.37 -3.15
CA SER A 294 16.54 -10.48 -3.81
C SER A 294 15.44 -10.01 -2.84
N ILE A 295 14.90 -10.91 -2.01
CA ILE A 295 13.90 -10.56 -0.99
C ILE A 295 14.52 -9.65 0.07
N ILE A 296 15.73 -9.95 0.54
CA ILE A 296 16.47 -9.11 1.50
C ILE A 296 16.65 -7.69 0.94
N ALA A 297 17.11 -7.56 -0.31
CA ALA A 297 17.28 -6.26 -0.95
C ALA A 297 15.96 -5.49 -1.09
N LEU A 298 14.86 -6.19 -1.40
CA LEU A 298 13.53 -5.61 -1.47
C LEU A 298 13.08 -5.07 -0.09
N THR A 299 13.31 -5.84 0.97
CA THR A 299 13.02 -5.44 2.36
C THR A 299 13.87 -4.26 2.81
N GLU A 300 15.19 -4.28 2.58
CA GLU A 300 16.12 -3.19 2.91
C GLU A 300 15.69 -1.89 2.20
N SER A 301 15.36 -1.98 0.91
CA SER A 301 14.89 -0.83 0.13
C SER A 301 13.54 -0.29 0.62
N SER A 302 12.64 -1.15 1.11
CA SER A 302 11.39 -0.68 1.71
C SER A 302 11.62 0.05 3.04
N ILE A 303 12.44 -0.51 3.93
CA ILE A 303 12.80 0.13 5.20
C ILE A 303 13.43 1.50 4.95
N GLU A 304 14.32 1.62 3.97
CA GLU A 304 14.95 2.89 3.60
C GLU A 304 13.93 3.94 3.14
N LEU A 305 12.91 3.53 2.37
CA LEU A 305 11.81 4.40 1.96
C LEU A 305 10.98 4.87 3.16
N LEU A 306 10.67 3.97 4.10
CA LEU A 306 9.91 4.27 5.31
C LEU A 306 10.67 5.23 6.24
N ILE A 307 11.97 5.02 6.45
CA ILE A 307 12.82 5.93 7.25
C ILE A 307 12.78 7.36 6.68
N ARG A 308 12.71 7.49 5.35
CA ARG A 308 12.66 8.80 4.67
C ARG A 308 11.23 9.32 4.45
N ALA A 309 10.21 8.56 4.84
CA ALA A 309 8.83 8.99 4.74
C ALA A 309 8.60 10.09 5.78
N ARG A 310 7.85 11.12 5.39
CA ARG A 310 7.49 12.25 6.26
C ARG A 310 5.98 12.36 6.27
N SER A 311 5.41 12.69 7.41
CA SER A 311 4.00 13.02 7.51
C SER A 311 3.79 14.00 8.66
N SER A 312 2.75 14.82 8.54
CA SER A 312 2.28 15.69 9.62
C SER A 312 1.22 15.01 10.49
N ARG A 313 0.69 13.87 10.05
CA ARG A 313 -0.36 13.11 10.71
C ARG A 313 0.23 12.04 11.61
N LYS A 314 -0.08 12.11 12.90
CA LYS A 314 0.33 11.14 13.92
C LYS A 314 -0.09 9.71 13.55
N SER A 315 -1.30 9.50 13.04
CA SER A 315 -1.80 8.17 12.64
C SER A 315 -0.99 7.57 11.50
N VAL A 316 -0.51 8.40 10.56
CA VAL A 316 0.35 7.97 9.46
C VAL A 316 1.76 7.68 9.97
N ILE A 317 2.30 8.49 10.89
CA ILE A 317 3.58 8.23 11.55
C ILE A 317 3.54 6.89 12.28
N GLU A 318 2.51 6.65 13.10
CA GLU A 318 2.32 5.37 13.81
C GLU A 318 2.23 4.19 12.83
N THR A 319 1.55 4.38 11.69
CA THR A 319 1.50 3.35 10.64
C THR A 319 2.89 3.09 10.05
N ILE A 320 3.66 4.13 9.73
CA ILE A 320 5.03 4.00 9.23
C ILE A 320 5.91 3.27 10.25
N GLU A 321 5.81 3.60 11.54
CA GLU A 321 6.53 2.94 12.63
C GLU A 321 6.19 1.45 12.71
N ASN A 322 4.90 1.08 12.66
CA ASN A 322 4.47 -0.32 12.65
C ASN A 322 5.05 -1.10 11.45
N TYR A 323 5.06 -0.50 10.25
CA TYR A 323 5.66 -1.13 9.07
C TYR A 323 7.19 -1.18 9.13
N LEU A 324 7.85 -0.21 9.78
CA LEU A 324 9.28 -0.24 10.05
C LEU A 324 9.63 -1.39 10.99
N ASP A 325 8.88 -1.56 12.07
CA ASP A 325 9.08 -2.65 13.03
C ASP A 325 8.88 -4.01 12.36
N TYR A 326 7.79 -4.15 11.59
CA TYR A 326 7.54 -5.34 10.78
C TYR A 326 8.69 -5.62 9.80
N GLY A 327 9.09 -4.62 9.01
CA GLY A 327 10.15 -4.75 8.02
C GLY A 327 11.49 -5.13 8.65
N ASN A 328 11.86 -4.50 9.77
CA ASN A 328 13.09 -4.81 10.50
C ASN A 328 13.08 -6.24 11.07
N ASN A 329 11.95 -6.67 11.64
CA ASN A 329 11.79 -8.04 12.13
C ASN A 329 11.92 -9.06 10.99
N VAL A 330 11.24 -8.82 9.87
CA VAL A 330 11.35 -9.66 8.67
C VAL A 330 12.78 -9.70 8.14
N LEU A 331 13.45 -8.54 8.04
CA LEU A 331 14.84 -8.46 7.59
C LEU A 331 15.77 -9.26 8.52
N SER A 332 15.56 -9.17 9.84
CA SER A 332 16.29 -9.93 10.85
C SER A 332 16.15 -11.44 10.60
N GLU A 333 14.92 -11.94 10.42
CA GLU A 333 14.66 -13.36 10.15
C GLU A 333 15.26 -13.82 8.81
N LEU A 334 15.13 -13.03 7.74
CA LEU A 334 15.72 -13.36 6.43
C LEU A 334 17.25 -13.44 6.50
N ASN A 335 17.89 -12.54 7.25
CA ASN A 335 19.35 -12.61 7.47
C ASN A 335 19.75 -13.87 8.23
N PHE A 336 18.94 -14.33 9.19
CA PHE A 336 19.22 -15.56 9.91
C PHE A 336 19.03 -16.81 9.03
N ILE A 337 17.97 -16.84 8.22
CA ILE A 337 17.77 -17.88 7.19
C ILE A 337 18.97 -17.91 6.23
N ARG A 338 19.49 -16.73 5.85
CA ARG A 338 20.68 -16.64 5.01
C ARG A 338 21.92 -17.21 5.70
N ALA A 339 22.10 -16.96 6.99
CA ALA A 339 23.19 -17.57 7.77
C ALA A 339 23.08 -19.10 7.76
N LYS A 340 21.87 -19.65 7.99
CA LYS A 340 21.61 -21.10 7.91
C LYS A 340 21.88 -21.69 6.54
N TYR A 341 21.53 -20.99 5.47
CA TYR A 341 21.82 -21.42 4.10
C TYR A 341 23.34 -21.64 3.91
N TYR A 342 24.15 -20.66 4.31
CA TYR A 342 25.61 -20.79 4.25
C TYR A 342 26.15 -21.85 5.21
N ALA A 343 25.51 -22.07 6.36
CA ALA A 343 25.91 -23.12 7.28
C ALA A 343 25.68 -24.53 6.71
N LYS A 344 24.63 -24.71 5.91
CA LYS A 344 24.33 -26.00 5.27
C LYS A 344 25.45 -26.48 4.33
N THR A 345 26.17 -25.56 3.68
CA THR A 345 27.30 -25.94 2.81
C THR A 345 28.43 -26.64 3.56
N ILE A 346 28.43 -26.54 4.88
CA ILE A 346 29.41 -27.17 5.78
C ILE A 346 28.94 -28.58 6.21
N SER A 347 27.63 -28.78 6.35
CA SER A 347 27.04 -30.04 6.82
C SER A 347 26.88 -31.10 5.72
N ASP A 348 26.96 -30.72 4.44
CA ASP A 348 26.77 -31.63 3.30
C ASP A 348 28.00 -32.54 3.01
N GLY A 349 28.84 -32.81 4.03
CA GLY A 349 29.90 -33.83 4.01
C GLY A 349 31.18 -33.49 3.22
N ASN A 350 31.18 -32.42 2.42
CA ASN A 350 32.36 -32.00 1.67
C ASN A 350 33.31 -31.16 2.54
N VAL A 351 34.60 -31.50 2.52
CA VAL A 351 35.65 -30.69 3.14
C VAL A 351 35.86 -29.45 2.27
N LEU A 352 35.61 -28.28 2.83
CA LEU A 352 35.79 -27.00 2.14
C LEU A 352 37.25 -26.55 2.23
N SER A 353 37.75 -25.91 1.18
CA SER A 353 39.07 -25.26 1.22
C SER A 353 39.10 -24.10 2.23
N SER A 354 40.31 -23.73 2.68
CA SER A 354 40.52 -22.62 3.63
C SER A 354 39.88 -21.31 3.16
N ASP A 355 40.00 -20.96 1.89
CA ASP A 355 39.37 -19.75 1.31
C ASP A 355 37.84 -19.84 1.31
N SER A 356 37.29 -21.02 1.02
CA SER A 356 35.85 -21.27 1.04
C SER A 356 35.29 -21.15 2.46
N LEU A 357 35.97 -21.72 3.45
CA LEU A 357 35.61 -21.60 4.87
C LEU A 357 35.65 -20.15 5.33
N LYS A 358 36.69 -19.39 4.93
CA LYS A 358 36.81 -17.96 5.26
C LYS A 358 35.63 -17.17 4.70
N PHE A 359 35.23 -17.45 3.47
CA PHE A 359 34.08 -16.82 2.84
C PHE A 359 32.77 -17.16 3.57
N VAL A 360 32.51 -18.44 3.81
CA VAL A 360 31.29 -18.94 4.49
C VAL A 360 31.19 -18.37 5.91
N MET A 361 32.27 -18.45 6.69
CA MET A 361 32.34 -17.90 8.05
C MET A 361 32.01 -16.40 8.07
N LYS A 362 32.55 -15.61 7.14
CA LYS A 362 32.26 -14.18 7.03
C LYS A 362 30.79 -13.91 6.72
N LYS A 363 30.16 -14.72 5.86
CA LYS A 363 28.74 -14.57 5.48
C LYS A 363 27.79 -14.92 6.62
N ILE A 364 28.07 -16.00 7.36
CA ILE A 364 27.31 -16.44 8.53
C ILE A 364 27.38 -15.37 9.61
N THR A 365 28.58 -15.01 10.06
CA THR A 365 28.80 -14.03 11.14
C THR A 365 28.14 -12.68 10.82
N LYS A 366 28.38 -12.13 9.62
CA LYS A 366 27.76 -10.87 9.20
C LYS A 366 26.22 -10.90 9.24
N SER A 367 25.60 -12.01 8.82
CA SER A 367 24.15 -12.10 8.76
C SER A 367 23.53 -12.37 10.14
N ALA A 368 24.15 -13.25 10.95
CA ALA A 368 23.70 -13.55 12.29
C ALA A 368 23.77 -12.33 13.24
N VAL A 369 24.81 -11.51 13.13
CA VAL A 369 24.94 -10.26 13.93
C VAL A 369 23.75 -9.34 13.73
N LYS A 370 23.30 -9.15 12.48
CA LYS A 370 22.14 -8.30 12.19
C LYS A 370 20.89 -8.78 12.96
N THR A 371 20.71 -10.09 13.05
CA THR A 371 19.57 -10.71 13.75
C THR A 371 19.69 -10.56 15.26
N LEU A 372 20.85 -10.88 15.84
CA LEU A 372 21.07 -10.81 17.28
C LEU A 372 21.01 -9.38 17.81
N ASP A 373 21.64 -8.43 17.11
CA ASP A 373 21.60 -7.01 17.49
C ASP A 373 20.15 -6.48 17.45
N PHE A 374 19.33 -6.94 16.52
CA PHE A 374 17.91 -6.58 16.46
C PHE A 374 17.13 -7.11 17.67
N TYR A 375 17.19 -8.40 17.97
CA TYR A 375 16.43 -8.97 19.10
C TYR A 375 16.92 -8.46 20.46
N LYS A 376 18.21 -8.18 20.58
CA LYS A 376 18.77 -7.50 21.75
C LYS A 376 18.25 -6.08 21.90
N LYS A 377 18.11 -5.32 20.81
CA LYS A 377 17.60 -3.94 20.84
C LYS A 377 16.14 -3.87 21.27
N ILE A 378 15.31 -4.84 20.88
CA ILE A 378 13.87 -4.87 21.22
C ILE A 378 13.55 -5.65 22.50
N ASP A 379 14.58 -6.03 23.27
CA ASP A 379 14.45 -6.71 24.57
C ASP A 379 13.65 -8.02 24.52
N ASN A 380 13.68 -8.73 23.38
CA ASN A 380 12.99 -10.01 23.21
C ASN A 380 13.92 -11.16 23.61
N HIS A 381 14.11 -11.31 24.92
CA HIS A 381 15.03 -12.29 25.51
C HIS A 381 14.77 -13.73 25.06
N GLU A 382 13.51 -14.17 25.02
CA GLU A 382 13.17 -15.55 24.66
C GLU A 382 13.59 -15.89 23.22
N THR A 383 13.32 -14.99 22.28
CA THR A 383 13.70 -15.21 20.87
C THR A 383 15.21 -15.07 20.70
N LEU A 384 15.83 -14.13 21.41
CA LEU A 384 17.28 -13.94 21.39
C LEU A 384 18.01 -15.24 21.80
N ILE A 385 17.65 -15.83 22.94
CA ILE A 385 18.28 -17.09 23.43
C ILE A 385 18.14 -18.20 22.40
N LYS A 386 16.96 -18.40 21.81
CA LYS A 386 16.75 -19.39 20.74
C LYS A 386 17.68 -19.16 19.55
N LYS A 387 17.85 -17.91 19.10
CA LYS A 387 18.77 -17.57 18.00
C LYS A 387 20.24 -17.77 18.39
N GLU A 388 20.61 -17.51 19.64
CA GLU A 388 21.95 -17.76 20.17
C GLU A 388 22.28 -19.27 20.18
N GLU A 389 21.33 -20.12 20.60
CA GLU A 389 21.49 -21.59 20.55
C GLU A 389 21.68 -22.10 19.13
N GLU A 390 20.86 -21.63 18.19
CA GLU A 390 20.98 -21.97 16.77
C GLU A 390 22.33 -21.51 16.18
N LEU A 391 22.77 -20.30 16.52
CA LEU A 391 24.07 -19.79 16.11
C LEU A 391 25.22 -20.62 16.70
N CYS A 392 25.07 -21.09 17.94
CA CYS A 392 26.07 -21.89 18.60
C CYS A 392 26.36 -23.19 17.87
N VAL A 393 25.30 -23.90 17.46
CA VAL A 393 25.43 -25.12 16.66
C VAL A 393 26.20 -24.85 15.37
N ILE A 394 25.90 -23.72 14.71
CA ILE A 394 26.62 -23.30 13.49
C ILE A 394 28.10 -23.02 13.79
N ILE A 395 28.41 -22.35 14.90
CA ILE A 395 29.78 -22.05 15.32
C ILE A 395 30.58 -23.33 15.60
N LEU A 396 30.00 -24.28 16.32
CA LEU A 396 30.66 -25.56 16.63
C LEU A 396 30.96 -26.34 15.35
N ASN A 397 30.00 -26.45 14.43
CA ASN A 397 30.20 -27.13 13.15
C ASN A 397 31.29 -26.45 12.28
N LEU A 398 31.32 -25.11 12.27
CA LEU A 398 32.39 -24.36 11.60
C LEU A 398 33.75 -24.63 12.24
N TYR A 399 33.81 -24.69 13.57
CA TYR A 399 35.04 -24.96 14.30
C TYR A 399 35.59 -26.35 13.98
N ASP A 400 34.73 -27.38 13.98
CA ASP A 400 35.14 -28.75 13.65
C ASP A 400 35.75 -28.86 12.25
N GLN A 401 35.20 -28.13 11.27
CA GLN A 401 35.73 -28.08 9.91
C GLN A 401 37.03 -27.30 9.79
N LEU A 402 37.19 -26.23 10.57
CA LEU A 402 38.46 -25.51 10.67
C LEU A 402 39.53 -26.39 11.33
N PHE A 403 39.16 -27.14 12.38
CA PHE A 403 40.05 -28.06 13.05
C PHE A 403 40.50 -29.18 12.11
N TYR A 404 39.57 -29.82 11.39
CA TYR A 404 39.91 -30.82 10.38
C TYR A 404 40.86 -30.28 9.31
N ASN A 405 40.56 -29.10 8.74
CA ASN A 405 41.44 -28.45 7.77
C ASN A 405 42.82 -28.12 8.34
N PHE A 406 42.90 -27.74 9.62
CA PHE A 406 44.17 -27.48 10.29
C PHE A 406 45.02 -28.74 10.41
N GLU A 407 44.43 -29.88 10.75
CA GLU A 407 45.15 -31.15 10.90
C GLU A 407 45.77 -31.63 9.57
N ILE A 408 45.01 -31.54 8.48
CA ILE A 408 45.44 -32.06 7.16
C ILE A 408 46.32 -31.10 6.36
N GLU A 409 46.38 -29.81 6.72
CA GLU A 409 47.13 -28.81 5.95
C GLU A 409 48.64 -28.92 6.17
N GLU A 410 49.44 -28.92 5.11
CA GLU A 410 50.91 -29.00 5.21
C GLU A 410 51.56 -27.61 5.15
N ASP A 411 50.98 -26.66 4.43
CA ASP A 411 51.52 -25.31 4.31
C ASP A 411 51.38 -24.52 5.62
N ILE A 412 52.53 -24.15 6.20
CA ILE A 412 52.62 -23.43 7.48
C ILE A 412 51.86 -22.10 7.44
N LYS A 413 51.85 -21.39 6.30
CA LYS A 413 51.18 -20.10 6.16
C LYS A 413 49.65 -20.27 6.17
N THR A 414 49.15 -21.31 5.53
CA THR A 414 47.73 -21.66 5.48
C THR A 414 47.25 -22.19 6.84
N LYS A 415 48.03 -23.07 7.50
CA LYS A 415 47.81 -23.48 8.91
C LYS A 415 47.65 -22.29 9.86
N ARG A 416 48.55 -21.31 9.78
CA ARG A 416 48.45 -20.06 10.58
C ARG A 416 47.16 -19.28 10.29
N THR A 417 46.70 -19.28 9.04
CA THR A 417 45.46 -18.60 8.63
C THR A 417 44.24 -19.30 9.21
N ILE A 418 44.18 -20.63 9.13
CA ILE A 418 43.10 -21.45 9.69
C ILE A 418 43.03 -21.25 11.22
N LYS A 419 44.18 -21.28 11.92
CA LYS A 419 44.23 -21.02 13.37
C LYS A 419 43.67 -19.64 13.74
N LYS A 420 43.99 -18.59 12.95
CA LYS A 420 43.43 -17.24 13.14
C LYS A 420 41.92 -17.21 12.93
N MET A 421 41.41 -17.95 11.94
CA MET A 421 39.97 -18.06 11.67
C MET A 421 39.24 -18.74 12.84
N ALA A 422 39.74 -19.87 13.33
CA ALA A 422 39.17 -20.57 14.50
C ALA A 422 39.16 -19.68 15.74
N THR A 423 40.27 -18.97 15.99
CA THR A 423 40.39 -17.98 17.06
C THR A 423 39.35 -16.87 16.96
N SER A 424 39.17 -16.31 15.76
CA SER A 424 38.19 -15.25 15.50
C SER A 424 36.76 -15.75 15.68
N LEU A 425 36.48 -17.00 15.31
CA LEU A 425 35.17 -17.62 15.43
C LEU A 425 34.79 -17.86 16.89
N ILE A 426 35.71 -18.35 17.72
CA ILE A 426 35.48 -18.49 19.17
C ILE A 426 35.25 -17.12 19.82
N SER A 427 36.08 -16.12 19.49
CA SER A 427 35.91 -14.76 20.01
C SER A 427 34.57 -14.15 19.60
N PHE A 428 34.08 -14.49 18.41
CA PHE A 428 32.76 -14.09 17.94
C PHE A 428 31.66 -14.76 18.77
N GLY A 429 31.73 -16.08 18.98
CA GLY A 429 30.79 -16.82 19.82
C GLY A 429 30.68 -16.23 21.23
N LYS A 430 31.82 -15.99 21.90
CA LYS A 430 31.86 -15.39 23.23
C LYS A 430 31.18 -14.02 23.33
N LYS A 431 31.26 -13.22 22.26
CA LYS A 431 30.65 -11.88 22.23
C LYS A 431 29.12 -11.95 22.12
N TYR A 432 28.60 -12.97 21.44
CA TYR A 432 27.22 -13.01 20.97
C TYR A 432 26.38 -14.15 21.55
N ILE A 433 26.97 -15.06 22.33
CA ILE A 433 26.30 -16.14 23.02
C ILE A 433 26.34 -15.86 24.52
N SER A 434 25.17 -15.73 25.13
CA SER A 434 25.03 -15.46 26.55
C SER A 434 25.35 -16.69 27.42
N GLU A 435 25.53 -16.47 28.72
CA GLU A 435 25.75 -17.55 29.68
C GLU A 435 24.53 -18.47 29.85
N GLU A 436 23.34 -17.96 29.53
CA GLU A 436 22.08 -18.69 29.56
C GLU A 436 21.94 -19.68 28.39
N CYS A 437 22.75 -19.51 27.33
CA CYS A 437 22.77 -20.43 26.22
C CYS A 437 23.37 -21.78 26.63
N SER A 438 22.60 -22.86 26.41
CA SER A 438 22.94 -24.23 26.82
C SER A 438 24.31 -24.74 26.33
N CYS A 439 24.83 -24.18 25.25
CA CYS A 439 26.11 -24.57 24.66
C CYS A 439 27.30 -23.69 25.07
N ASN A 440 27.09 -22.62 25.85
CA ASN A 440 28.14 -21.63 26.18
C ASN A 440 29.37 -22.29 26.81
N GLN A 441 29.17 -23.32 27.63
CA GLN A 441 30.25 -24.12 28.23
C GLN A 441 31.18 -24.73 27.18
N LYS A 442 30.67 -25.15 26.01
CA LYS A 442 31.48 -25.69 24.92
C LYS A 442 32.33 -24.61 24.26
N ILE A 443 31.78 -23.42 24.04
CA ILE A 443 32.55 -22.28 23.50
C ILE A 443 33.66 -21.87 24.49
N GLN A 444 33.36 -21.84 25.79
CA GLN A 444 34.36 -21.56 26.83
C GLN A 444 35.47 -22.62 26.88
N LEU A 445 35.14 -23.89 26.65
CA LEU A 445 36.14 -24.97 26.58
C LEU A 445 37.08 -24.77 25.38
N LEU A 446 36.53 -24.47 24.21
CA LEU A 446 37.32 -24.19 23.00
C LEU A 446 38.25 -22.97 23.17
N GLU A 447 37.84 -21.97 23.95
CA GLU A 447 38.70 -20.83 24.29
C GLU A 447 39.92 -21.23 25.13
N ARG A 448 39.79 -22.21 26.03
CA ARG A 448 40.93 -22.71 26.81
C ARG A 448 41.94 -23.50 25.97
N LEU A 449 41.51 -24.00 24.83
CA LEU A 449 42.34 -24.75 23.86
C LEU A 449 43.02 -23.86 22.81
N LYS A 450 42.64 -22.57 22.74
CA LYS A 450 43.19 -21.55 21.82
C LYS A 450 44.62 -21.17 22.16
#